data_AF-A0A7I8D3L9-F1
#
_entry.id   AF-A0A7I8D3L9-F1
#
_cell.length_a   1.000
_cell.length_b   1.000
_cell.length_c   1.000
_cell.angle_alpha   90.00
_cell.angle_beta   90.00
_cell.angle_gamma   90.00
#
_symmetry.space_group_name_H-M   'P 1'
#
loop_
_entity.id
_entity.type
_entity.pdbx_description
1 polymer ?
#
loop_
_entity_poly.entity_id
_entity_poly.type
_entity_poly.pdbx_seq_one_letter_code
_entity_poly.pdbx_strand_id
1 'polypeptide(L)'
;MKWALLRLFCFARKLFERTRICTTTTLKAAINNLTNIDPIFDYQVDIPTVCPRCHTAVQPDILASFYHVKNNYKILVLDLFCSFCENFFTTFYSIDDIDNVAYHICPAEVLPMKFEKSIESLSPSFCSIMQQANEAEQMQLLEICGLGYRKALEFLVKDYFIHKNPNDAEKIKLEPLGKCIKRIEDERVKILAERATWIGNDESHYIKKHDNLDISSMKKFIHALLRYIESELTFEEALSIDPK
;
A
#
# COMPACT_ATOMS: atom_id res chain seq x y z
N MET A 1 17.78 -5.40 22.98
CA MET A 1 17.08 -6.01 21.82
C MET A 1 15.60 -6.35 22.03
N LYS A 2 15.07 -6.45 23.26
CA LYS A 2 13.64 -6.77 23.52
C LYS A 2 12.66 -5.58 23.61
N TRP A 3 13.14 -4.34 23.49
CA TRP A 3 12.31 -3.13 23.68
C TRP A 3 11.93 -2.41 22.37
N ALA A 4 12.46 -2.83 21.22
CA ALA A 4 12.19 -2.19 19.93
C ALA A 4 10.85 -2.64 19.31
N LEU A 5 10.43 -3.89 19.55
CA LEU A 5 9.17 -4.43 19.03
C LEU A 5 7.94 -3.78 19.69
N LEU A 6 8.00 -3.39 20.96
CA LEU A 6 6.87 -2.73 21.65
C LEU A 6 6.63 -1.28 21.20
N ARG A 7 7.65 -0.55 20.73
CA ARG A 7 7.44 0.81 20.22
C ARG A 7 6.79 0.82 18.83
N LEU A 8 6.98 -0.23 18.03
CA LEU A 8 6.22 -0.45 16.80
C LEU A 8 4.71 -0.61 17.06
N PHE A 9 4.33 -1.27 18.16
CA PHE A 9 2.92 -1.40 18.56
C PHE A 9 2.25 -0.05 18.90
N CYS A 10 2.96 0.85 19.57
CA CYS A 10 2.40 2.17 19.90
C CYS A 10 2.32 3.13 18.70
N PHE A 11 3.21 3.02 17.70
CA PHE A 11 3.19 3.93 16.54
C PHE A 11 2.16 3.48 15.50
N ALA A 12 1.95 2.17 15.32
CA ALA A 12 0.86 1.63 14.50
C ALA A 12 -0.53 2.07 15.02
N ARG A 13 -0.65 2.33 16.33
CA ARG A 13 -1.89 2.75 16.99
C ARG A 13 -2.49 4.06 16.42
N LYS A 14 -1.68 4.95 15.84
CA LYS A 14 -2.14 6.26 15.32
C LYS A 14 -2.51 6.29 13.83
N LEU A 15 -2.22 5.23 13.08
CA LEU A 15 -2.61 5.12 11.65
C LEU A 15 -3.91 4.32 11.45
N PHE A 16 -4.42 3.67 12.50
CA PHE A 16 -5.56 2.73 12.46
C PHE A 16 -6.86 3.28 13.08
N GLU A 17 -7.00 4.60 13.27
CA GLU A 17 -8.22 5.24 13.79
C GLU A 17 -9.24 5.62 12.69
N ARG A 18 -9.33 4.86 11.59
CA ARG A 18 -10.47 4.97 10.67
C ARG A 18 -11.46 3.86 10.98
N THR A 19 -12.60 4.26 11.56
CA THR A 19 -13.85 3.51 11.77
C THR A 19 -13.91 2.18 11.02
N ARG A 20 -13.36 1.12 11.64
CA ARG A 20 -13.59 -0.24 11.17
C ARG A 20 -14.99 -0.62 11.58
N ILE A 21 -15.83 -0.94 10.59
CA ILE A 21 -17.12 -1.54 10.84
C ILE A 21 -16.82 -2.98 11.28
N CYS A 22 -17.21 -3.31 12.51
CA CYS A 22 -17.04 -4.63 13.08
C CYS A 22 -18.38 -5.15 13.60
N THR A 23 -18.55 -6.46 13.62
CA THR A 23 -19.69 -7.11 14.29
C THR A 23 -19.20 -7.84 15.52
N THR A 24 -19.79 -7.54 16.68
CA THR A 24 -19.48 -8.21 17.94
C THR A 24 -20.05 -9.63 17.95
N THR A 25 -19.19 -10.62 18.18
CA THR A 25 -19.57 -12.04 18.27
C THR A 25 -19.04 -12.66 19.55
N THR A 26 -19.86 -13.47 20.22
CA THR A 26 -19.43 -14.27 21.38
C THR A 26 -18.83 -15.59 20.89
N LEU A 27 -17.59 -15.88 21.29
CA LEU A 27 -16.88 -17.09 20.87
C LEU A 27 -16.46 -17.96 22.05
N LYS A 28 -16.62 -19.27 21.85
CA LYS A 28 -16.07 -20.33 22.69
C LYS A 28 -14.71 -20.70 22.15
N ALA A 29 -13.64 -20.21 22.77
CA ALA A 29 -12.28 -20.58 22.41
C ALA A 29 -11.78 -21.72 23.30
N ALA A 30 -11.35 -22.83 22.70
CA ALA A 30 -10.66 -23.91 23.41
C ALA A 30 -9.17 -23.57 23.54
N ILE A 31 -8.60 -23.79 24.73
CA ILE A 31 -7.15 -23.76 24.92
C ILE A 31 -6.60 -25.06 24.31
N ASN A 32 -5.91 -24.98 23.16
CA ASN A 32 -5.19 -26.13 22.62
C ASN A 32 -3.88 -26.33 23.39
N ASN A 33 -3.99 -26.72 24.67
CA ASN A 33 -2.94 -27.45 25.35
C ASN A 33 -3.17 -28.93 25.02
N LEU A 34 -2.22 -29.56 24.33
CA LEU A 34 -2.26 -30.97 23.87
C LEU A 34 -2.44 -32.03 24.99
N THR A 35 -2.81 -31.64 26.22
CA THR A 35 -2.91 -32.55 27.37
C THR A 35 -4.03 -32.27 28.36
N ASN A 36 -4.83 -31.20 28.26
CA ASN A 36 -5.99 -30.99 29.15
C ASN A 36 -7.04 -30.06 28.53
N ILE A 37 -8.30 -30.47 28.59
CA ILE A 37 -9.45 -29.64 28.18
C ILE A 37 -9.74 -28.66 29.33
N ASP A 38 -9.16 -27.47 29.24
CA ASP A 38 -9.39 -26.34 30.16
C ASP A 38 -10.74 -25.64 29.88
N PRO A 39 -11.29 -24.86 30.84
CA PRO A 39 -12.64 -24.29 30.76
C PRO A 39 -12.90 -23.46 29.50
N ILE A 40 -14.10 -23.65 28.94
CA ILE A 40 -14.64 -22.85 27.85
C ILE A 40 -14.94 -21.45 28.38
N PHE A 41 -14.24 -20.43 27.86
CA PHE A 41 -14.52 -19.04 28.15
C PHE A 41 -15.29 -18.42 26.97
N ASP A 42 -16.33 -17.65 27.29
CA ASP A 42 -17.06 -16.83 26.31
C ASP A 42 -16.39 -15.46 26.22
N TYR A 43 -15.79 -15.16 25.06
CA TYR A 43 -15.21 -13.84 24.78
C TYR A 43 -16.04 -13.10 23.74
N GLN A 44 -16.27 -11.80 23.95
CA GLN A 44 -16.84 -10.93 22.93
C GLN A 44 -15.72 -10.25 22.17
N VAL A 45 -15.69 -10.42 20.86
CA VAL A 45 -14.73 -9.77 19.98
C VAL A 45 -15.39 -9.20 18.74
N ASP A 46 -14.81 -8.14 18.22
CA ASP A 46 -15.24 -7.40 17.05
C ASP A 46 -14.60 -7.98 15.79
N ILE A 47 -15.40 -8.70 15.02
CA ILE A 47 -14.96 -9.35 13.78
C ILE A 47 -14.94 -8.32 12.64
N PRO A 48 -13.85 -8.20 11.87
CA PRO A 48 -13.77 -7.30 10.72
C PRO A 48 -14.85 -7.62 9.66
N THR A 49 -15.60 -6.60 9.22
CA THR A 49 -16.61 -6.76 8.16
C THR A 49 -16.09 -6.47 6.75
N VAL A 50 -14.78 -6.22 6.60
CA VAL A 50 -14.12 -6.01 5.31
C VAL A 50 -12.96 -6.99 5.23
N CYS A 51 -12.90 -7.76 4.14
CA CYS A 51 -11.82 -8.72 3.95
C CYS A 51 -10.49 -7.98 3.68
N PRO A 52 -9.42 -8.22 4.45
CA PRO A 52 -8.13 -7.54 4.27
C PRO A 52 -7.40 -7.94 2.97
N ARG A 53 -7.88 -8.97 2.26
CA ARG A 53 -7.31 -9.43 0.98
C ARG A 53 -7.97 -8.79 -0.22
N CYS A 54 -9.30 -8.87 -0.31
CA CYS A 54 -10.04 -8.40 -1.47
C CYS A 54 -10.72 -7.04 -1.27
N HIS A 55 -10.73 -6.52 -0.04
CA HIS A 55 -11.37 -5.26 0.35
C HIS A 55 -12.90 -5.23 0.13
N THR A 56 -13.51 -6.40 -0.10
CA THR A 56 -14.97 -6.57 -0.17
C THR A 56 -15.57 -6.66 1.22
N ALA A 57 -16.72 -6.01 1.42
CA ALA A 57 -17.52 -6.19 2.62
C ALA A 57 -18.00 -7.64 2.72
N VAL A 58 -17.70 -8.31 3.83
CA VAL A 58 -18.01 -9.71 4.06
C VAL A 58 -18.36 -9.94 5.52
N GLN A 59 -19.28 -10.86 5.78
CA GLN A 59 -19.41 -11.48 7.10
C GLN A 59 -18.59 -12.78 7.05
N PRO A 60 -17.37 -12.80 7.60
CA PRO A 60 -16.50 -13.95 7.44
C PRO A 60 -16.94 -15.12 8.32
N ASP A 61 -16.76 -16.35 7.83
CA ASP A 61 -16.98 -17.56 8.61
C ASP A 61 -15.79 -17.81 9.54
N ILE A 62 -16.07 -18.19 10.79
CA ILE A 62 -15.02 -18.50 11.77
C ILE A 62 -14.64 -19.97 11.60
N LEU A 63 -13.48 -20.23 11.02
CA LEU A 63 -12.99 -21.60 10.78
C LEU A 63 -12.38 -22.20 12.04
N ALA A 64 -11.61 -21.41 12.77
CA ALA A 64 -10.94 -21.84 13.98
C ALA A 64 -10.74 -20.69 14.95
N SER A 65 -10.68 -21.03 16.23
CA SER A 65 -10.27 -20.13 17.30
C SER A 65 -9.19 -20.78 18.14
N PHE A 66 -8.15 -20.01 18.47
CA PHE A 66 -7.03 -20.46 19.27
C PHE A 66 -6.82 -19.48 20.41
N TYR A 67 -6.71 -20.01 21.62
CA TYR A 67 -6.34 -19.22 22.78
C TYR A 67 -4.94 -19.59 23.24
N HIS A 68 -4.09 -18.58 23.43
CA HIS A 68 -2.72 -18.75 23.87
C HIS A 68 -2.40 -17.83 25.04
N VAL A 69 -1.76 -18.38 26.08
CA VAL A 69 -1.26 -17.62 27.22
C VAL A 69 0.25 -17.71 27.26
N LYS A 70 0.93 -16.57 27.24
CA LYS A 70 2.40 -16.49 27.37
C LYS A 70 2.80 -15.32 28.25
N ASN A 71 3.53 -15.59 29.33
CA ASN A 71 4.03 -14.55 30.24
C ASN A 71 2.95 -13.55 30.71
N ASN A 72 1.76 -14.05 31.10
CA ASN A 72 0.56 -13.29 31.47
C ASN A 72 -0.13 -12.51 30.34
N TYR A 73 0.31 -12.62 29.09
CA TYR A 73 -0.44 -12.10 27.94
C TYR A 73 -1.39 -13.16 27.41
N LYS A 74 -2.68 -12.82 27.33
CA LYS A 74 -3.72 -13.68 26.76
C LYS A 74 -4.06 -13.23 25.35
N ILE A 75 -3.82 -14.11 24.39
CA ILE A 75 -4.04 -13.84 22.97
C ILE A 75 -5.12 -14.77 22.46
N LEU A 76 -6.15 -14.20 21.84
CA LEU A 76 -7.11 -14.94 21.03
C LEU A 76 -6.77 -14.73 19.57
N VAL A 77 -6.74 -15.83 18.82
CA VAL A 77 -6.48 -15.84 17.38
C VAL A 77 -7.67 -16.48 16.68
N LEU A 78 -8.22 -15.81 15.68
CA LEU A 78 -9.31 -16.36 14.86
C LEU A 78 -8.85 -16.49 13.42
N ASP A 79 -9.06 -17.67 12.84
CA ASP A 79 -8.98 -17.86 11.39
C ASP A 79 -10.36 -17.68 10.78
N LEU A 80 -10.44 -16.73 9.86
CA LEU A 80 -11.67 -16.23 9.25
C LEU A 80 -11.65 -16.50 7.75
N PHE A 81 -12.73 -17.03 7.21
CA PHE A 81 -12.89 -17.32 5.78
C PHE A 81 -13.71 -16.24 5.09
N CYS A 82 -13.19 -15.73 3.97
CA CYS A 82 -13.92 -14.81 3.11
C CYS A 82 -14.63 -15.59 2.00
N SER A 83 -15.95 -15.60 2.00
CA SER A 83 -16.78 -16.24 0.98
C SER A 83 -16.71 -15.56 -0.41
N PHE A 84 -16.22 -14.32 -0.49
CA PHE A 84 -16.11 -13.60 -1.77
C PHE A 84 -14.86 -13.96 -2.56
N CYS A 85 -13.68 -13.99 -1.92
CA CYS A 85 -12.42 -14.31 -2.59
C CYS A 85 -11.90 -15.71 -2.28
N GLU A 86 -12.67 -16.51 -1.54
CA GLU A 86 -12.36 -17.90 -1.17
C GLU A 86 -11.00 -18.07 -0.47
N ASN A 87 -10.55 -17.04 0.25
CA ASN A 87 -9.30 -17.05 1.00
C ASN A 87 -9.56 -16.80 2.49
N PHE A 88 -8.64 -17.25 3.33
CA PHE A 88 -8.67 -17.00 4.77
C PHE A 88 -7.77 -15.83 5.19
N PHE A 89 -8.11 -15.23 6.33
CA PHE A 89 -7.31 -14.24 7.03
C PHE A 89 -7.40 -14.49 8.55
N THR A 90 -6.36 -14.10 9.27
CA THR A 90 -6.21 -14.36 10.70
C THR A 90 -6.28 -13.05 11.47
N THR A 91 -7.00 -13.03 12.58
CA THR A 91 -7.12 -11.85 13.45
C THR A 91 -6.60 -12.17 14.85
N PHE A 92 -5.92 -11.21 15.47
CA PHE A 92 -5.30 -11.35 16.78
C PHE A 92 -5.90 -10.32 17.74
N TYR A 93 -6.34 -10.79 18.90
CA TYR A 93 -6.96 -9.99 19.95
C TYR A 93 -6.18 -10.13 21.25
N SER A 94 -6.08 -9.02 21.97
CA SER A 94 -5.54 -8.96 23.33
C SER A 94 -6.73 -9.08 24.26
N ILE A 95 -6.84 -10.19 24.98
CA ILE A 95 -7.99 -10.44 25.87
C ILE A 95 -7.93 -9.56 27.13
N ASP A 96 -6.74 -9.04 27.46
CA ASP A 96 -6.55 -8.15 28.59
C ASP A 96 -6.85 -6.68 28.24
N ASP A 97 -7.05 -6.36 26.96
CA ASP A 97 -7.48 -5.02 26.51
C ASP A 97 -9.01 -4.89 26.56
N ILE A 98 -9.48 -3.68 26.85
CA ILE A 98 -10.91 -3.32 26.87
C ILE A 98 -11.47 -3.28 25.44
N ASP A 99 -10.60 -3.01 24.48
CA ASP A 99 -10.96 -2.88 23.08
C ASP A 99 -11.08 -4.30 22.49
N ASN A 100 -12.31 -4.75 22.27
CA ASN A 100 -12.66 -6.03 21.63
C ASN A 100 -12.17 -6.15 20.17
N VAL A 101 -11.34 -5.22 19.69
CA VAL A 101 -10.89 -5.06 18.32
C VAL A 101 -9.57 -5.79 18.08
N ALA A 102 -9.43 -6.41 16.91
CA ALA A 102 -8.18 -7.05 16.53
C ALA A 102 -7.02 -6.05 16.47
N TYR A 103 -5.98 -6.27 17.26
CA TYR A 103 -4.76 -5.46 17.22
C TYR A 103 -3.87 -5.80 16.01
N HIS A 104 -4.08 -6.97 15.41
CA HIS A 104 -3.37 -7.40 14.21
C HIS A 104 -4.26 -8.25 13.30
N ILE A 105 -4.10 -8.08 11.99
CA ILE A 105 -4.82 -8.83 10.95
C ILE A 105 -3.80 -9.30 9.91
N CYS A 106 -3.85 -10.57 9.56
CA CYS A 106 -2.97 -11.22 8.60
C CYS A 106 -3.77 -11.81 7.42
N PRO A 107 -3.41 -11.54 6.16
CA PRO A 107 -2.34 -10.63 5.77
C PRO A 107 -2.68 -9.19 6.14
N ALA A 108 -1.66 -8.34 6.17
CA ALA A 108 -1.87 -6.91 6.34
C ALA A 108 -2.82 -6.40 5.23
N GLU A 109 -3.78 -5.58 5.62
CA GLU A 109 -4.63 -4.85 4.68
C GLU A 109 -3.76 -3.84 3.93
N VAL A 110 -3.76 -3.92 2.60
CA VAL A 110 -3.01 -3.02 1.73
C VAL A 110 -4.00 -2.27 0.86
N LEU A 111 -4.17 -0.98 1.14
CA LEU A 111 -5.04 -0.12 0.38
C LEU A 111 -4.57 -0.05 -1.08
N PRO A 112 -5.38 -0.49 -2.05
CA PRO A 112 -5.00 -0.45 -3.45
C PRO A 112 -5.03 0.98 -3.97
N MET A 113 -4.08 1.31 -4.84
CA MET A 113 -4.09 2.53 -5.62
C MET A 113 -5.07 2.40 -6.78
N LYS A 114 -5.72 3.52 -7.12
CA LYS A 114 -6.58 3.63 -8.31
C LYS A 114 -5.90 4.55 -9.30
N PHE A 115 -5.90 4.13 -10.56
CA PHE A 115 -5.38 4.90 -11.68
C PHE A 115 -6.47 5.10 -12.72
N GLU A 116 -6.39 6.19 -13.48
CA GLU A 116 -7.28 6.41 -14.62
C GLU A 116 -6.94 5.43 -15.75
N LYS A 117 -7.95 5.00 -16.52
CA LYS A 117 -7.77 4.04 -17.63
C LYS A 117 -6.77 4.52 -18.69
N SER A 118 -6.70 5.83 -18.91
CA SER A 118 -5.75 6.45 -19.82
C SER A 118 -4.30 6.21 -19.37
N ILE A 119 -4.04 6.24 -18.06
CA ILE A 119 -2.73 5.95 -17.47
C ILE A 119 -2.43 4.46 -17.48
N GLU A 120 -3.42 3.62 -17.16
CA GLU A 120 -3.25 2.16 -17.25
C GLU A 120 -2.88 1.73 -18.67
N SER A 121 -3.42 2.41 -19.68
CA SER A 121 -3.10 2.17 -21.10
C SER A 121 -1.73 2.74 -21.49
N LEU A 122 -1.41 3.96 -21.03
CA LEU A 122 -0.13 4.63 -21.32
C LEU A 122 1.07 3.90 -20.70
N SER A 123 0.98 3.56 -19.40
CA SER A 123 2.08 3.01 -18.62
C SER A 123 1.59 1.97 -17.60
N PRO A 124 1.26 0.75 -18.04
CA PRO A 124 0.81 -0.33 -17.14
C PRO A 124 1.91 -0.74 -16.15
N SER A 125 3.18 -0.66 -16.57
CA SER A 125 4.33 -0.95 -15.70
C SER A 125 4.46 0.09 -14.58
N PHE A 126 4.23 1.38 -14.85
CA PHE A 126 4.15 2.40 -13.80
C PHE A 126 3.09 2.05 -12.77
N CYS A 127 1.87 1.72 -13.20
CA CYS A 127 0.76 1.40 -12.28
C CYS A 127 1.12 0.22 -11.36
N SER A 128 1.70 -0.84 -11.93
CA SER A 128 2.14 -2.02 -11.17
C SER A 128 3.26 -1.71 -10.17
N ILE A 129 4.30 -0.98 -10.60
CA ILE A 129 5.44 -0.64 -9.74
C ILE A 129 5.03 0.34 -8.65
N MET A 130 4.20 1.34 -8.98
CA MET A 130 3.67 2.33 -8.04
C MET A 130 2.81 1.65 -6.97
N GLN A 131 1.95 0.69 -7.37
CA GLN A 131 1.20 -0.14 -6.43
C GLN A 131 2.16 -0.89 -5.49
N GLN A 132 3.12 -1.65 -6.02
CA GLN A 132 4.09 -2.42 -5.21
C GLN A 132 4.90 -1.54 -4.23
N ALA A 133 5.32 -0.35 -4.67
CA ALA A 133 6.00 0.61 -3.81
C ALA A 133 5.10 1.11 -2.66
N ASN A 134 3.82 1.33 -2.96
CA ASN A 134 2.81 1.70 -1.98
C ASN A 134 2.48 0.55 -1.00
N GLU A 135 2.49 -0.71 -1.44
CA GLU A 135 2.35 -1.86 -0.53
C GLU A 135 3.54 -1.95 0.43
N ALA A 136 4.76 -1.81 -0.09
CA ALA A 136 5.97 -1.81 0.72
C ALA A 136 5.95 -0.68 1.78
N GLU A 137 5.50 0.52 1.41
CA GLU A 137 5.35 1.63 2.36
C GLU A 137 4.29 1.34 3.43
N GLN A 138 3.12 0.81 3.04
CA GLN A 138 2.07 0.42 3.99
C GLN A 138 2.55 -0.66 4.98
N MET A 139 3.43 -1.56 4.52
CA MET A 139 4.10 -2.56 5.34
C MET A 139 5.32 -2.02 6.13
N GLN A 140 5.56 -0.70 6.15
CA GLN A 140 6.69 -0.06 6.83
C GLN A 140 8.07 -0.50 6.33
N LEU A 141 8.16 -0.96 5.07
CA LEU A 141 9.42 -1.32 4.41
C LEU A 141 10.05 -0.06 3.79
N LEU A 142 10.43 0.89 4.65
CA LEU A 142 10.83 2.24 4.26
C LEU A 142 12.15 2.29 3.48
N GLU A 143 13.05 1.33 3.70
CA GLU A 143 14.33 1.23 3.00
C GLU A 143 14.19 0.76 1.53
N ILE A 144 13.02 0.26 1.12
CA ILE A 144 12.80 -0.26 -0.24
C ILE A 144 11.73 0.50 -1.02
N CYS A 145 10.73 1.10 -0.35
CA CYS A 145 9.63 1.75 -1.06
C CYS A 145 10.11 2.97 -1.85
N GLY A 146 11.13 3.70 -1.36
CA GLY A 146 11.76 4.81 -2.08
C GLY A 146 12.35 4.40 -3.43
N LEU A 147 13.03 3.25 -3.50
CA LEU A 147 13.53 2.69 -4.77
C LEU A 147 12.41 2.30 -5.71
N GLY A 148 11.32 1.74 -5.18
CA GLY A 148 10.12 1.41 -5.96
C GLY A 148 9.51 2.65 -6.60
N TYR A 149 9.32 3.72 -5.84
CA TYR A 149 8.79 4.98 -6.35
C TYR A 149 9.69 5.65 -7.38
N ARG A 150 11.02 5.62 -7.18
CA ARG A 150 11.98 6.09 -8.18
C ARG A 150 11.85 5.30 -9.49
N LYS A 151 11.71 3.98 -9.42
CA LYS A 151 11.50 3.13 -10.59
C LYS A 151 10.16 3.45 -11.28
N ALA A 152 9.09 3.62 -10.50
CA ALA A 152 7.78 4.02 -11.04
C ALA A 152 7.89 5.34 -11.84
N LEU A 153 8.55 6.36 -11.27
CA LEU A 153 8.79 7.64 -11.94
C LEU A 153 9.50 7.46 -13.30
N GLU A 154 10.50 6.58 -13.37
CA GLU A 154 11.22 6.32 -14.63
C GLU A 154 10.28 5.81 -15.73
N PHE A 155 9.44 4.82 -15.41
CA PHE A 155 8.46 4.27 -16.36
C PHE A 155 7.44 5.33 -16.79
N LEU A 156 6.87 6.08 -15.85
CA LEU A 156 5.89 7.12 -16.17
C LEU A 156 6.46 8.17 -17.13
N VAL A 157 7.65 8.71 -16.81
CA VAL A 157 8.28 9.76 -17.62
C VAL A 157 8.65 9.23 -19.00
N LYS A 158 9.25 8.03 -19.08
CA LYS A 158 9.67 7.46 -20.36
C LYS A 158 8.48 7.07 -21.23
N ASP A 159 7.46 6.43 -20.67
CA ASP A 159 6.28 6.00 -21.44
C ASP A 159 5.50 7.20 -21.96
N TYR A 160 5.35 8.27 -21.16
CA TYR A 160 4.80 9.55 -21.64
C TYR A 160 5.64 10.16 -22.77
N PHE A 161 6.96 10.06 -22.69
CA PHE A 161 7.85 10.55 -23.74
C PHE A 161 7.74 9.76 -25.04
N ILE A 162 7.60 8.43 -24.93
CA ILE A 162 7.39 7.54 -26.06
C ILE A 162 6.04 7.85 -26.71
N HIS A 163 5.00 8.12 -25.92
CA HIS A 163 3.68 8.53 -26.43
C HIS A 163 3.76 9.80 -27.27
N LYS A 164 4.49 10.82 -26.80
CA LYS A 164 4.70 12.07 -27.57
C LYS A 164 5.67 11.92 -28.74
N ASN A 165 6.58 10.94 -28.71
CA ASN A 165 7.66 10.78 -29.69
C ASN A 165 7.81 9.30 -30.10
N PRO A 166 6.82 8.68 -30.77
CA PRO A 166 6.80 7.23 -31.02
C PRO A 166 7.98 6.74 -31.87
N ASN A 167 8.50 7.59 -32.76
CA ASN A 167 9.66 7.25 -33.61
C ASN A 167 10.97 7.10 -32.82
N ASP A 168 11.05 7.67 -31.63
CA ASP A 168 12.24 7.65 -30.76
C ASP A 168 12.15 6.56 -29.67
N ALA A 169 11.16 5.66 -29.73
CA ALA A 169 10.83 4.76 -28.62
C ALA A 169 12.01 3.94 -28.09
N GLU A 170 12.75 3.26 -28.97
CA GLU A 170 13.90 2.44 -28.59
C GLU A 170 15.04 3.26 -28.00
N LYS A 171 15.25 4.47 -28.53
CA LYS A 171 16.23 5.41 -27.99
C LYS A 171 15.85 5.87 -26.59
N ILE A 172 14.58 6.24 -26.36
CA ILE A 172 14.08 6.71 -25.06
C ILE A 172 14.20 5.62 -23.99
N LYS A 173 13.89 4.36 -24.33
CA LYS A 173 14.01 3.23 -23.39
C LYS A 173 15.44 3.07 -22.86
N LEU A 174 16.44 3.20 -23.75
CA LEU A 174 17.86 3.03 -23.44
C LEU A 174 18.49 4.27 -22.78
N GLU A 175 17.89 5.45 -22.94
CA GLU A 175 18.43 6.68 -22.35
C GLU A 175 18.27 6.70 -20.82
N PRO A 176 19.25 7.22 -20.06
CA PRO A 176 19.08 7.49 -18.64
C PRO A 176 17.94 8.49 -18.41
N LEU A 177 17.12 8.27 -17.37
CA LEU A 177 15.97 9.13 -17.02
C LEU A 177 16.31 10.62 -17.02
N GLY A 178 17.44 11.01 -16.42
CA GLY A 178 17.88 12.40 -16.37
C GLY A 178 18.12 13.04 -17.74
N LYS A 179 18.44 12.26 -18.78
CA LYS A 179 18.52 12.78 -20.16
C LYS A 179 17.14 12.98 -20.78
N CYS A 180 16.22 12.03 -20.55
CA CYS A 180 14.82 12.16 -20.99
C CYS A 180 14.19 13.42 -20.39
N ILE A 181 14.37 13.66 -19.09
CA ILE A 181 13.83 14.83 -18.39
C ILE A 181 14.30 16.15 -19.00
N LYS A 182 15.57 16.25 -19.39
CA LYS A 182 16.12 17.48 -19.99
C LYS A 182 15.46 17.85 -21.33
N ARG A 183 14.87 16.88 -22.03
CA ARG A 183 14.16 17.05 -23.30
C ARG A 183 12.70 17.46 -23.12
N ILE A 184 12.18 17.48 -21.88
CA ILE A 184 10.81 17.94 -21.60
C ILE A 184 10.72 19.44 -21.90
N GLU A 185 9.80 19.80 -22.81
CA GLU A 185 9.51 21.19 -23.18
C GLU A 185 8.62 21.89 -22.15
N ASP A 186 7.61 21.20 -21.61
CA ASP A 186 6.78 21.74 -20.55
C ASP A 186 7.58 21.84 -19.24
N GLU A 187 7.94 23.08 -18.89
CA GLU A 187 8.75 23.38 -17.71
C GLU A 187 8.12 22.86 -16.41
N ARG A 188 6.78 22.79 -16.32
CA ARG A 188 6.06 22.28 -15.13
C ARG A 188 6.30 20.79 -14.96
N VAL A 189 6.13 20.04 -16.04
CA VAL A 189 6.39 18.58 -16.10
C VAL A 189 7.86 18.31 -15.81
N LYS A 190 8.75 19.10 -16.41
CA LYS A 190 10.20 19.00 -16.26
C LYS A 190 10.65 19.17 -14.81
N ILE A 191 10.20 20.25 -14.16
CA ILE A 191 10.56 20.54 -12.76
C ILE A 191 10.05 19.42 -11.84
N LEU A 192 8.81 18.97 -12.02
CA LEU A 192 8.25 17.89 -11.20
C LEU A 192 9.05 16.58 -11.36
N ALA A 193 9.33 16.18 -12.59
CA ALA A 193 10.11 14.97 -12.86
C ALA A 193 11.56 15.09 -12.34
N GLU A 194 12.19 16.25 -12.50
CA GLU A 194 13.56 16.49 -12.04
C GLU A 194 13.65 16.42 -10.50
N ARG A 195 12.77 17.13 -9.79
CA ARG A 195 12.77 17.15 -8.31
C ARG A 195 12.40 15.79 -7.73
N ALA A 196 11.45 15.08 -8.33
CA ALA A 196 11.15 13.70 -7.94
C ALA A 196 12.34 12.75 -8.16
N THR A 197 13.09 12.94 -9.25
CA THR A 197 14.31 12.17 -9.56
C THR A 197 15.42 12.43 -8.54
N TRP A 198 15.58 13.68 -8.09
CA TRP A 198 16.57 14.03 -7.06
C TRP A 198 16.33 13.29 -5.76
N ILE A 199 15.08 13.31 -5.27
CA ILE A 199 14.71 12.59 -4.06
C ILE A 199 14.83 11.08 -4.27
N GLY A 200 14.37 10.55 -5.40
CA GLY A 200 14.51 9.14 -5.71
C GLY A 200 15.96 8.67 -5.74
N ASN A 201 16.89 9.51 -6.22
CA ASN A 201 18.32 9.21 -6.14
C ASN A 201 18.83 9.17 -4.70
N ASP A 202 18.34 10.02 -3.80
CA ASP A 202 18.69 9.97 -2.37
C ASP A 202 18.18 8.69 -1.69
N GLU A 203 17.08 8.12 -2.18
CA GLU A 203 16.58 6.82 -1.71
C GLU A 203 17.36 5.61 -2.27
N SER A 204 18.23 5.79 -3.26
CA SER A 204 19.01 4.70 -3.87
C SER A 204 20.52 4.77 -3.61
N HIS A 205 21.05 5.91 -3.18
CA HIS A 205 22.48 6.12 -2.96
C HIS A 205 22.80 6.20 -1.47
N TYR A 206 24.04 5.82 -1.12
CA TYR A 206 24.51 5.82 0.27
C TYR A 206 24.49 7.21 0.94
N ILE A 207 24.72 8.26 0.17
CA ILE A 207 24.74 9.65 0.66
C ILE A 207 23.50 10.37 0.14
N LYS A 208 22.63 10.80 1.06
CA LYS A 208 21.51 11.69 0.77
C LYS A 208 22.01 13.12 0.56
N LYS A 209 21.47 13.82 -0.42
CA LYS A 209 21.85 15.21 -0.75
C LYS A 209 20.78 16.23 -0.35
N HIS A 210 19.54 15.81 -0.16
CA HIS A 210 18.41 16.69 0.14
C HIS A 210 17.76 16.31 1.48
N ASP A 211 18.42 16.64 2.59
CA ASP A 211 17.99 16.24 3.94
C ASP A 211 16.61 16.81 4.37
N ASN A 212 16.15 17.88 3.71
CA ASN A 212 14.85 18.50 3.98
C ASN A 212 13.69 17.84 3.21
N LEU A 213 13.97 16.86 2.35
CA LEU A 213 13.00 16.19 1.49
C LEU A 213 12.98 14.69 1.77
N ASP A 214 11.83 14.08 1.55
CA ASP A 214 11.56 12.68 1.88
C ASP A 214 10.67 11.99 0.83
N ILE A 215 10.34 10.73 1.07
CA ILE A 215 9.45 9.93 0.22
C ILE A 215 8.08 10.61 0.06
N SER A 216 7.55 11.29 1.10
CA SER A 216 6.30 12.05 1.00
C SER A 216 6.38 13.15 -0.05
N SER A 217 7.51 13.87 -0.07
CA SER A 217 7.79 14.93 -1.05
C SER A 217 7.91 14.35 -2.47
N MET A 218 8.60 13.23 -2.64
CA MET A 218 8.71 12.54 -3.93
C MET A 218 7.34 12.09 -4.45
N LYS A 219 6.52 11.44 -3.61
CA LYS A 219 5.16 11.01 -3.99
C LYS A 219 4.30 12.19 -4.42
N LYS A 220 4.35 13.32 -3.69
CA LYS A 220 3.62 14.54 -4.07
C LYS A 220 3.99 15.01 -5.49
N PHE A 221 5.28 14.99 -5.83
CA PHE A 221 5.74 15.39 -7.16
C PHE A 221 5.36 14.38 -8.25
N ILE A 222 5.46 13.07 -7.97
CA ILE A 222 4.98 12.01 -8.88
C ILE A 222 3.47 12.16 -9.13
N HIS A 223 2.68 12.39 -8.09
CA HIS A 223 1.24 12.59 -8.24
C HIS A 223 0.90 13.85 -9.02
N ALA A 224 1.59 14.97 -8.77
CA ALA A 224 1.38 16.19 -9.56
C ALA A 224 1.73 15.95 -11.04
N LEU A 225 2.86 15.26 -11.32
CA LEU A 225 3.27 14.89 -12.67
C LEU A 225 2.21 14.00 -13.36
N LEU A 226 1.70 13.00 -12.64
CA LEU A 226 0.64 12.13 -13.10
C LEU A 226 -0.61 12.93 -13.52
N ARG A 227 -1.03 13.91 -12.70
CA ARG A 227 -2.19 14.77 -13.03
C ARG A 227 -1.97 15.63 -14.26
N TYR A 228 -0.75 16.11 -14.50
CA TYR A 228 -0.43 16.82 -15.75
C TYR A 228 -0.54 15.91 -16.97
N ILE A 229 -0.02 14.68 -16.87
CA ILE A 229 -0.11 13.70 -17.95
C ILE A 229 -1.57 13.32 -18.22
N GLU A 230 -2.36 13.05 -17.18
CA GLU A 230 -3.80 12.78 -17.31
C GLU A 230 -4.52 13.93 -18.02
N SER A 231 -4.27 15.17 -17.59
CA SER A 231 -4.86 16.36 -18.22
C SER A 231 -4.49 16.48 -19.70
N GLU A 232 -3.26 16.13 -20.08
CA GLU A 232 -2.80 16.18 -21.45
C GLU A 232 -3.47 15.10 -22.32
N LEU A 233 -3.59 13.87 -21.81
CA LEU A 233 -4.28 12.78 -22.52
C LEU A 233 -5.76 13.12 -22.76
N THR A 234 -6.43 13.73 -21.77
CA THR A 234 -7.80 14.22 -21.92
C THR A 234 -7.89 15.35 -22.94
N PHE A 235 -6.89 16.24 -23.00
CA PHE A 235 -6.83 17.28 -24.02
C PHE A 235 -6.66 16.70 -25.43
N GLU A 236 -5.81 15.69 -25.61
CA GLU A 236 -5.67 14.97 -26.88
C GLU A 236 -6.96 14.28 -27.31
N GLU A 237 -7.69 13.66 -26.37
CA GLU A 237 -9.02 13.09 -26.62
C GLU A 237 -9.98 14.16 -27.12
N ALA A 238 -10.03 15.33 -26.48
CA ALA A 238 -10.88 16.44 -26.91
C ALA A 238 -10.51 16.97 -28.31
N LEU A 239 -9.22 17.05 -28.64
CA LEU A 239 -8.74 17.45 -29.96
C LEU A 239 -9.15 16.48 -31.08
N SER A 240 -9.35 15.20 -30.75
CA SER A 240 -9.75 14.19 -31.74
C SER A 240 -11.21 14.32 -32.20
N ILE A 241 -11.99 15.20 -31.57
CA ILE A 241 -13.40 15.43 -31.88
C ILE A 241 -13.52 16.58 -32.88
N ASP A 242 -13.85 16.27 -34.12
CA ASP A 242 -14.05 17.28 -35.17
C ASP A 242 -15.26 18.19 -34.86
N PRO A 243 -15.17 19.51 -35.13
CA PRO A 243 -16.31 20.40 -35.04
C PRO A 243 -17.36 20.02 -36.10
N LYS A 244 -18.64 20.01 -35.70
CA LYS A 244 -19.78 19.80 -36.61
C LYS A 244 -20.09 21.02 -37.46
#